data_AF-A0A1Q9A2L9-F1
#
_entry.id   AF-A0A1Q9A2L9-F1
#
_cell.length_a   1.000
_cell.length_b   1.000
_cell.length_c   1.000
_cell.angle_alpha   90.00
_cell.angle_beta   90.00
_cell.angle_gamma   90.00
#
_symmetry.space_group_name_H-M   'P 1'
#
loop_
_entity.id
_entity.type
_entity.pdbx_description
1 polymer ?
#
loop_
_entity_poly.entity_id
_entity_poly.type
_entity_poly.pdbx_seq_one_letter_code
_entity_poly.pdbx_strand_id
1 'polypeptide(L)'
;MTTSESQELVARIFGLRDWNVLAARINEAAHLPVSSMRDSAPNLSEARIPLVPMRDLVLFPHMISRIFVARDKSRQTVERAISSDQPILIVAQRHGKDDYPDTLEAFHSVGVIASVVDRQTQVDGALKATVRGLKRTKLIRLIKGEYLAAEIAPIEEQRGQSKEAVALSSAVLDSY
;
A
#
# COMPACT_ATOMS: atom_id res chain seq x y z
N MET A 1 49.09 -13.54 4.30
CA MET A 1 47.86 -13.79 5.08
C MET A 1 47.15 -14.95 4.43
N THR A 2 46.96 -16.04 5.18
CA THR A 2 46.22 -17.20 4.67
C THR A 2 44.72 -16.88 4.68
N THR A 3 43.93 -17.55 3.83
CA THR A 3 42.47 -17.35 3.74
C THR A 3 41.75 -17.46 5.09
N SER A 4 42.32 -18.23 6.03
CA SER A 4 41.80 -18.39 7.40
C SER A 4 41.95 -17.13 8.26
N GLU A 5 43.07 -16.41 8.17
CA GLU A 5 43.32 -15.19 8.97
C GLU A 5 42.40 -14.04 8.55
N SER A 6 42.11 -13.94 7.25
CA SER A 6 41.20 -12.92 6.70
C SER A 6 39.76 -13.15 7.17
N GLN A 7 39.34 -14.41 7.33
CA GLN A 7 38.00 -14.79 7.77
C GLN A 7 37.78 -14.53 9.27
N GLU A 8 38.78 -14.79 10.11
CA GLU A 8 38.70 -14.49 11.55
C GLU A 8 38.60 -12.99 11.84
N LEU A 9 39.27 -12.17 11.04
CA LEU A 9 39.28 -10.71 11.21
C LEU A 9 37.89 -10.10 10.93
N VAL A 10 37.19 -10.62 9.92
CA VAL A 10 35.81 -10.22 9.62
C VAL A 10 34.87 -10.55 10.77
N ALA A 11 34.99 -11.74 11.39
CA ALA A 11 34.15 -12.10 12.52
C ALA A 11 34.34 -11.15 13.73
N ARG A 12 35.59 -10.78 14.02
CA ARG A 12 35.92 -9.86 15.12
C ARG A 12 35.39 -8.44 14.92
N ILE A 13 35.35 -7.95 13.69
CA ILE A 13 34.77 -6.63 13.36
C ILE A 13 33.30 -6.56 13.81
N PHE A 14 32.57 -7.67 13.69
CA PHE A 14 31.17 -7.77 14.12
C PHE A 14 31.01 -8.22 15.60
N GLY A 15 32.10 -8.20 16.39
CA GLY A 15 32.08 -8.60 17.79
C GLY A 15 31.87 -10.10 18.02
N LEU A 16 32.04 -10.93 16.98
CA LEU A 16 31.90 -12.38 17.05
C LEU A 16 33.24 -13.06 17.29
N ARG A 17 33.20 -14.20 17.97
CA ARG A 17 34.38 -14.92 18.47
C ARG A 17 35.30 -15.41 17.34
N ASP A 18 34.72 -15.96 16.28
CA ASP A 18 35.43 -16.54 15.14
C ASP A 18 34.50 -16.67 13.90
N TRP A 19 35.10 -17.05 12.77
CA TRP A 19 34.40 -17.22 11.49
C TRP A 19 33.32 -18.32 11.55
N ASN A 20 33.50 -19.36 12.36
CA ASN A 20 32.49 -20.42 12.48
C ASN A 20 31.21 -19.90 13.14
N VAL A 21 31.32 -19.01 14.14
CA VAL A 21 30.16 -18.36 14.76
C VAL A 21 29.44 -17.43 13.77
N LEU A 22 30.18 -16.66 12.97
CA LEU A 22 29.60 -15.82 11.93
C LEU A 22 28.93 -16.65 10.83
N ALA A 23 29.57 -17.73 10.37
CA ALA A 23 29.03 -18.64 9.36
C ALA A 23 27.77 -19.36 9.88
N ALA A 24 27.76 -19.78 11.15
CA ALA A 24 26.58 -20.35 11.79
C ALA A 24 25.43 -19.34 11.85
N ARG A 25 25.68 -18.08 12.21
CA ARG A 25 24.68 -16.99 12.21
C ARG A 25 24.15 -16.66 10.81
N ILE A 26 25.02 -16.65 9.80
CA ILE A 26 24.62 -16.46 8.40
C ILE A 26 23.76 -17.65 7.93
N ASN A 27 24.12 -18.87 8.32
CA ASN A 27 23.35 -20.06 7.97
C ASN A 27 22.03 -20.16 8.76
N GLU A 28 22.00 -19.70 10.01
CA GLU A 28 20.80 -19.59 10.86
C GLU A 28 19.83 -18.53 10.29
N ALA A 29 20.35 -17.40 9.78
CA ALA A 29 19.57 -16.44 8.99
C ALA A 29 19.11 -17.02 7.64
N ALA A 30 19.87 -17.94 7.04
CA ALA A 30 19.49 -18.62 5.80
C ALA A 30 18.48 -19.76 6.01
N HIS A 31 18.36 -20.30 7.23
CA HIS A 31 17.42 -21.36 7.61
C HIS A 31 16.17 -20.82 8.31
N LEU A 32 15.95 -19.49 8.27
CA LEU A 32 14.61 -18.95 8.42
C LEU A 32 13.72 -19.61 7.34
N PRO A 33 12.57 -20.20 7.70
CA PRO A 33 11.69 -20.76 6.70
C PRO A 33 11.33 -19.65 5.71
N VAL A 34 11.75 -19.80 4.45
CA VAL A 34 11.43 -18.87 3.34
C VAL A 34 9.90 -18.79 3.11
N SER A 35 9.12 -19.59 3.82
CA SER A 35 7.66 -19.54 3.90
C SER A 35 7.10 -18.43 4.79
N SER A 36 7.85 -17.79 5.71
CA SER A 36 7.25 -16.83 6.67
C SER A 36 7.45 -15.35 6.32
N MET A 37 7.92 -15.02 5.11
CA MET A 37 8.03 -13.63 4.63
C MET A 37 7.27 -13.34 3.35
N ARG A 38 6.70 -14.35 2.67
CA ARG A 38 5.73 -14.15 1.58
C ARG A 38 4.29 -14.02 2.07
N ASP A 39 4.02 -14.45 3.30
CA ASP A 39 2.66 -14.52 3.87
C ASP A 39 2.33 -13.37 4.86
N SER A 40 3.17 -12.33 4.92
CA SER A 40 2.82 -11.06 5.61
C SER A 40 2.11 -10.07 4.68
N ALA A 41 1.62 -10.50 3.52
CA ALA A 41 0.50 -9.79 2.93
C ALA A 41 -0.70 -10.12 3.82
N PRO A 42 -1.35 -9.14 4.50
CA PRO A 42 -2.58 -9.43 5.20
C PRO A 42 -3.52 -10.17 4.24
N ASN A 43 -4.22 -11.19 4.73
CA ASN A 43 -5.22 -11.90 3.96
C ASN A 43 -6.35 -10.90 3.64
N LEU A 44 -6.16 -10.12 2.57
CA LEU A 44 -6.95 -8.93 2.26
C LEU A 44 -8.38 -9.27 1.89
N SER A 45 -8.67 -10.55 1.61
CA SER A 45 -10.00 -11.06 1.29
C SER A 45 -11.04 -10.83 2.40
N GLU A 46 -10.60 -10.59 3.65
CA GLU A 46 -11.46 -10.26 4.80
C GLU A 46 -10.95 -9.06 5.61
N ALA A 47 -9.93 -8.35 5.12
CA ALA A 47 -9.32 -7.24 5.85
C ALA A 47 -10.23 -6.01 5.82
N ARG A 48 -10.60 -5.51 7.00
CA ARG A 48 -11.26 -4.22 7.17
C ARG A 48 -10.26 -3.12 6.89
N ILE A 49 -10.42 -2.42 5.77
CA ILE A 49 -9.54 -1.31 5.38
C ILE A 49 -10.26 0.03 5.54
N PRO A 50 -9.63 1.05 6.18
CA PRO A 50 -10.17 2.39 6.22
C PRO A 50 -10.41 2.93 4.79
N LEU A 51 -11.59 3.49 4.52
CA LEU A 51 -12.02 3.92 3.20
C LEU A 51 -12.15 5.45 3.16
N VAL A 52 -11.51 6.07 2.17
CA VAL A 52 -11.58 7.50 1.88
C VAL A 52 -12.31 7.71 0.55
N PRO A 53 -13.53 8.29 0.55
CA PRO A 53 -14.21 8.66 -0.67
C PRO A 53 -13.49 9.80 -1.38
N MET A 54 -13.32 9.71 -2.69
CA MET A 54 -12.79 10.80 -3.53
C MET A 54 -13.77 11.16 -4.65
N ARG A 55 -13.93 12.46 -4.90
CA ARG A 55 -14.78 12.97 -5.98
C ARG A 55 -13.96 13.40 -7.19
N ASP A 56 -12.92 14.19 -6.94
CA ASP A 56 -12.21 14.92 -8.01
C ASP A 56 -10.94 14.18 -8.47
N LEU A 57 -10.69 12.96 -7.96
CA LEU A 57 -9.50 12.17 -8.27
C LEU A 57 -9.81 10.68 -8.34
N VAL A 58 -9.33 10.03 -9.40
CA VAL A 58 -9.22 8.56 -9.50
C VAL A 58 -7.75 8.19 -9.36
N LEU A 59 -7.43 7.38 -8.34
CA LEU A 59 -6.06 6.92 -8.13
C LEU A 59 -5.77 5.68 -8.98
N PHE A 60 -4.53 5.53 -9.44
CA PHE A 60 -4.03 4.33 -10.12
C PHE A 60 -2.84 3.73 -9.34
N PRO A 61 -2.56 2.42 -9.48
CA PRO A 61 -1.33 1.82 -8.96
C PRO A 61 -0.09 2.61 -9.39
N HIS A 62 0.89 2.71 -8.48
CA HIS A 62 2.15 3.44 -8.63
C HIS A 62 2.04 4.98 -8.74
N MET A 63 0.84 5.54 -8.87
CA MET A 63 0.64 6.98 -8.89
C MET A 63 0.90 7.59 -7.51
N ILE A 64 1.63 8.71 -7.47
CA ILE A 64 1.79 9.54 -6.27
C ILE A 64 0.97 10.81 -6.48
N SER A 65 0.01 11.05 -5.60
CA SER A 65 -0.85 12.23 -5.68
C SER A 65 -1.03 12.88 -4.32
N ARG A 66 -1.32 14.18 -4.32
CA ARG A 66 -1.67 14.93 -3.12
C ARG A 66 -3.18 15.02 -3.02
N ILE A 67 -3.74 14.55 -1.90
CA ILE A 67 -5.17 14.63 -1.62
C ILE A 67 -5.43 15.63 -0.49
N PHE A 68 -6.52 16.37 -0.63
CA PHE A 68 -7.03 17.28 0.40
C PHE A 68 -8.19 16.61 1.13
N VAL A 69 -8.06 16.45 2.44
CA VAL A 69 -9.03 15.79 3.30
C VAL A 69 -9.52 16.80 4.34
N ALA A 70 -10.65 17.44 4.03
CA ALA A 70 -11.23 18.50 4.86
C ALA A 70 -12.40 18.03 5.73
N ARG A 71 -13.10 16.96 5.34
CA ARG A 71 -14.26 16.45 6.08
C ARG A 71 -13.81 15.66 7.31
N ASP A 72 -14.40 15.94 8.47
CA ASP A 72 -13.97 15.39 9.76
C ASP A 72 -13.83 13.88 9.77
N LYS A 73 -14.84 13.15 9.28
CA LYS A 73 -14.82 11.69 9.27
C LYS A 73 -13.73 11.14 8.33
N SER A 74 -13.49 11.76 7.18
CA SER A 74 -12.41 11.36 6.27
C SER A 74 -11.03 11.67 6.88
N ARG A 75 -10.89 12.81 7.58
CA ARG A 75 -9.67 13.17 8.30
C ARG A 75 -9.36 12.15 9.38
N GLN A 76 -10.35 11.80 10.21
CA GLN A 76 -10.23 10.76 11.24
C GLN A 76 -9.86 9.41 10.64
N THR A 77 -10.45 9.05 9.49
CA THR A 77 -10.12 7.81 8.76
C THR A 77 -8.63 7.76 8.42
N VAL A 78 -8.09 8.85 7.85
CA VAL A 78 -6.68 8.94 7.46
C VAL A 78 -5.76 8.97 8.68
N GLU A 79 -6.08 9.75 9.71
CA GLU A 79 -5.29 9.79 10.95
C GLU A 79 -5.23 8.44 11.66
N ARG A 80 -6.36 7.71 11.68
CA ARG A 80 -6.44 6.36 12.24
C ARG A 80 -5.59 5.37 11.45
N ALA A 81 -5.65 5.43 10.12
CA ALA A 81 -4.85 4.59 9.25
C ALA A 81 -3.35 4.82 9.49
N ILE A 82 -2.92 6.09 9.57
CA ILE A 82 -1.51 6.43 9.82
C ILE A 82 -1.07 6.00 11.23
N SER A 83 -1.89 6.22 12.26
CA SER A 83 -1.53 5.82 13.63
C SER A 83 -1.50 4.30 13.83
N SER A 84 -2.18 3.55 12.97
CA SER A 84 -2.22 2.09 13.00
C SER A 84 -1.26 1.44 12.00
N ASP A 85 -0.46 2.23 11.28
CA ASP A 85 0.40 1.79 10.17
C ASP A 85 -0.35 0.92 9.13
N GLN A 86 -1.59 1.28 8.85
CA GLN A 86 -2.46 0.57 7.92
C GLN A 86 -2.60 1.35 6.60
N PRO A 87 -2.71 0.65 5.46
CA PRO A 87 -3.04 1.30 4.20
C PRO A 87 -4.48 1.84 4.24
N ILE A 88 -4.76 2.79 3.37
CA ILE A 88 -6.11 3.29 3.11
C ILE A 88 -6.63 2.75 1.78
N LEU A 89 -7.94 2.61 1.68
CA LEU A 89 -8.63 2.38 0.42
C LEU A 89 -9.18 3.71 -0.10
N ILE A 90 -8.79 4.09 -1.31
CA ILE A 90 -9.36 5.25 -1.99
C ILE A 90 -10.32 4.75 -3.06
N VAL A 91 -11.56 5.23 -3.01
CA VAL A 91 -12.61 4.86 -3.98
C VAL A 91 -13.27 6.13 -4.53
N ALA A 92 -13.42 6.18 -5.85
CA ALA A 92 -14.15 7.25 -6.50
C ALA A 92 -15.66 7.13 -6.21
N GLN A 93 -16.30 8.26 -5.94
CA GLN A 93 -17.75 8.34 -5.81
C GLN A 93 -18.43 8.36 -7.19
N ARG A 94 -19.61 7.75 -7.31
CA ARG A 94 -20.46 7.85 -8.51
C ARG A 94 -21.19 9.19 -8.60
N HIS A 95 -21.60 9.71 -7.45
CA HIS A 95 -22.37 10.95 -7.34
C HIS A 95 -21.67 11.88 -6.35
N GLY A 96 -20.98 12.90 -6.86
CA GLY A 96 -20.17 13.82 -6.06
C GLY A 96 -20.92 14.83 -5.19
N LYS A 97 -22.23 14.63 -4.96
CA LYS A 97 -23.07 15.54 -4.16
C LYS A 97 -23.02 15.22 -2.67
N ASP A 98 -22.72 13.99 -2.31
CA ASP A 98 -22.73 13.57 -0.92
C ASP A 98 -21.32 13.64 -0.33
N ASP A 99 -21.18 14.40 0.74
CA ASP A 99 -19.90 14.55 1.44
C ASP A 99 -19.55 13.31 2.26
N TYR A 100 -20.55 12.48 2.59
CA TYR A 100 -20.35 11.27 3.36
C TYR A 100 -21.24 10.12 2.86
N PRO A 101 -20.98 9.62 1.64
CA PRO A 101 -21.75 8.52 1.08
C PRO A 101 -21.64 7.29 1.99
N ASP A 102 -22.80 6.77 2.39
CA ASP A 102 -22.90 5.66 3.34
C ASP A 102 -23.57 4.42 2.72
N THR A 103 -23.91 4.49 1.43
CA THR A 103 -24.42 3.38 0.62
C THR A 103 -23.36 2.88 -0.36
N LEU A 104 -23.34 1.57 -0.62
CA LEU A 104 -22.36 0.95 -1.52
C LEU A 104 -22.49 1.46 -2.97
N GLU A 105 -23.73 1.76 -3.39
CA GLU A 105 -24.05 2.27 -4.73
C GLU A 105 -23.49 3.68 -4.99
N ALA A 106 -23.19 4.45 -3.95
CA ALA A 106 -22.54 5.75 -4.10
C ALA A 106 -21.07 5.64 -4.55
N PHE A 107 -20.50 4.44 -4.59
CA PHE A 107 -19.10 4.18 -4.94
C PHE A 107 -18.95 3.41 -6.25
N HIS A 108 -17.83 3.62 -6.93
CA HIS A 108 -17.36 2.69 -7.94
C HIS A 108 -16.94 1.36 -7.30
N SER A 109 -17.16 0.25 -8.00
CA SER A 109 -16.92 -1.11 -7.48
C SER A 109 -15.44 -1.46 -7.33
N VAL A 110 -14.54 -0.63 -7.86
CA VAL A 110 -13.09 -0.81 -7.80
C VAL A 110 -12.47 0.44 -7.20
N GLY A 111 -11.59 0.24 -6.23
CA GLY A 111 -10.75 1.27 -5.64
C GLY A 111 -9.28 0.90 -5.72
N VAL A 112 -8.45 1.75 -5.12
CA VAL A 112 -7.01 1.53 -5.02
C VAL A 112 -6.59 1.56 -3.56
N ILE A 113 -5.90 0.51 -3.13
CA ILE A 113 -5.19 0.49 -1.86
C ILE A 113 -4.00 1.43 -2.00
N ALA A 114 -3.82 2.35 -1.06
CA ALA A 114 -2.77 3.34 -1.05
C ALA A 114 -2.07 3.42 0.32
N SER A 115 -0.78 3.72 0.31
CA SER A 115 -0.06 4.12 1.51
C SER A 115 -0.04 5.64 1.62
N VAL A 116 -0.09 6.15 2.85
CA VAL A 116 0.15 7.58 3.12
C VAL A 116 1.65 7.77 3.30
N VAL A 117 2.23 8.61 2.45
CA VAL A 117 3.68 8.87 2.42
C VAL A 117 4.05 10.08 3.27
N ASP A 118 3.20 11.12 3.23
CA ASP A 118 3.42 12.35 3.98
C ASP A 118 2.08 12.97 4.38
N ARG A 119 2.07 13.75 5.46
CA ARG A 119 0.89 14.48 5.93
C ARG A 119 1.27 15.88 6.41
N GLN A 120 0.42 16.85 6.10
CA GLN A 120 0.58 18.24 6.52
C GLN A 120 -0.79 18.78 6.94
N THR A 121 -0.93 19.09 8.23
CA THR A 121 -2.10 19.80 8.73
C THR A 121 -2.00 21.27 8.31
N GLN A 122 -3.04 21.76 7.65
CA GLN A 122 -3.16 23.14 7.25
C GLN A 122 -3.68 24.01 8.41
N VAL A 123 -3.52 25.33 8.31
CA VAL A 123 -3.94 26.31 9.33
C VAL A 123 -5.45 26.33 9.57
N ASP A 124 -6.23 25.87 8.61
CA ASP A 124 -7.70 25.72 8.67
C ASP A 124 -8.14 24.37 9.26
N GLY A 125 -7.19 23.52 9.67
CA GLY A 125 -7.44 22.18 10.19
C GLY A 125 -7.62 21.09 9.10
N ALA A 126 -7.58 21.45 7.82
CA ALA A 126 -7.64 20.47 6.73
C ALA A 126 -6.34 19.65 6.66
N LEU A 127 -6.46 18.37 6.33
CA LEU A 127 -5.31 17.49 6.17
C LEU A 127 -4.92 17.39 4.70
N LYS A 128 -3.70 17.83 4.37
CA LYS A 128 -3.09 17.60 3.06
C LYS A 128 -2.20 16.37 3.15
N ALA A 129 -2.59 15.28 2.50
CA ALA A 129 -1.86 14.02 2.52
C ALA A 129 -1.25 13.70 1.15
N THR A 130 -0.01 13.22 1.13
CA THR A 130 0.59 12.63 -0.06
C THR A 130 0.38 11.12 0.00
N VAL A 131 -0.23 10.54 -1.01
CA VAL A 131 -0.55 9.11 -1.08
C VAL A 131 0.12 8.46 -2.28
N ARG A 132 0.48 7.18 -2.13
CA ARG A 132 0.99 6.33 -3.21
C ARG A 132 0.04 5.18 -3.44
N GLY A 133 -0.49 5.07 -4.66
CA GLY A 133 -1.30 3.93 -5.08
C GLY A 133 -0.47 2.65 -5.13
N LEU A 134 -0.98 1.56 -4.56
CA LEU A 134 -0.30 0.28 -4.49
C LEU A 134 -0.90 -0.73 -5.47
N LYS A 135 -2.19 -1.02 -5.35
CA LYS A 135 -2.89 -2.00 -6.19
C LYS A 135 -4.39 -1.77 -6.25
N ARG A 136 -5.02 -2.23 -7.33
CA ARG A 136 -6.48 -2.25 -7.46
C ARG A 136 -7.11 -3.31 -6.57
N THR A 137 -8.31 -3.04 -6.09
CA THR A 137 -9.11 -3.98 -5.29
C THR A 137 -10.59 -3.73 -5.50
N LYS A 138 -11.40 -4.79 -5.39
CA LYS A 138 -12.85 -4.70 -5.51
C LYS A 138 -13.45 -4.33 -4.15
N LEU A 139 -14.33 -3.34 -4.13
CA LEU A 139 -15.12 -2.97 -2.96
C LEU A 139 -16.28 -3.99 -2.82
N ILE A 140 -16.31 -4.72 -1.70
CA ILE A 140 -17.32 -5.77 -1.46
C ILE A 140 -18.44 -5.25 -0.57
N ARG A 141 -18.07 -4.63 0.55
CA ARG A 141 -19.04 -4.19 1.56
C ARG A 141 -18.51 -2.98 2.31
N LEU A 142 -19.41 -2.04 2.63
CA LEU A 142 -19.10 -0.94 3.56
C LEU A 142 -19.31 -1.39 5.00
N ILE A 143 -18.38 -1.01 5.86
CA ILE A 143 -18.47 -1.17 7.32
C ILE A 143 -18.63 0.23 7.91
N LYS A 144 -19.78 0.46 8.55
CA LYS A 144 -20.08 1.71 9.25
C LYS A 144 -19.54 1.64 10.68
N GLY A 145 -19.01 2.76 11.15
CA GLY A 145 -18.46 2.93 12.49
C GLY A 145 -18.09 4.39 12.72
N GLU A 146 -17.12 4.65 13.59
CA GLU A 146 -16.57 5.99 13.81
C GLU A 146 -15.91 6.57 12.55
N TYR A 147 -15.34 5.69 11.72
CA TYR A 147 -14.82 6.01 10.39
C TYR A 147 -15.40 5.03 9.35
N LEU A 148 -15.32 5.42 8.08
CA LEU A 148 -15.77 4.56 7.00
C LEU A 148 -14.69 3.52 6.72
N ALA A 149 -15.08 2.25 6.67
CA ALA A 149 -14.20 1.15 6.32
C ALA A 149 -14.88 0.24 5.29
N ALA A 150 -14.11 -0.67 4.71
CA ALA A 150 -14.62 -1.61 3.74
C ALA A 150 -13.99 -2.99 3.85
N GLU A 151 -14.76 -4.00 3.44
CA GLU A 151 -14.26 -5.30 3.03
C GLU A 151 -13.93 -5.26 1.54
N ILE A 152 -12.82 -5.88 1.18
CA ILE A 152 -12.28 -5.82 -0.16
C ILE A 152 -11.94 -7.21 -0.69
N ALA A 153 -11.92 -7.35 -2.00
CA ALA A 153 -11.40 -8.55 -2.65
C ALA A 153 -10.21 -8.18 -3.56
N PRO A 154 -9.13 -8.98 -3.57
CA PRO A 154 -8.01 -8.76 -4.46
C PRO A 154 -8.47 -8.85 -5.93
N ILE A 155 -7.88 -8.02 -6.78
CA ILE A 155 -7.99 -8.13 -8.24
C ILE A 155 -6.64 -8.59 -8.74
N GLU A 156 -6.58 -9.72 -9.43
CA GLU A 156 -5.35 -10.15 -10.11
C GLU A 156 -5.08 -9.23 -11.30
N GLU A 157 -3.90 -8.61 -11.29
CA GLU A 157 -3.47 -7.77 -12.40
C GLU A 157 -2.63 -8.59 -13.38
N GLN A 158 -3.19 -8.84 -14.56
CA GLN A 158 -2.41 -9.34 -15.68
C GLN A 158 -1.59 -8.17 -16.23
N ARG A 159 -0.29 -8.15 -15.94
CA ARG A 159 0.63 -7.23 -16.61
C ARG A 159 0.63 -7.61 -18.08
N GLY A 160 0.19 -6.70 -18.94
CA GLY A 160 0.05 -6.91 -20.39
C GLY A 160 1.40 -7.21 -21.06
N GLN A 161 1.86 -8.45 -20.94
CA GLN A 161 3.07 -8.97 -21.59
C GLN A 161 2.74 -9.65 -22.93
N SER A 162 1.49 -9.56 -23.39
CA SER A 162 1.12 -10.04 -24.71
C SER A 162 1.72 -9.14 -25.79
N LYS A 163 1.97 -9.70 -26.98
CA LYS A 163 2.51 -8.93 -28.11
C LYS A 163 1.57 -7.80 -28.51
N GLU A 164 0.26 -8.03 -28.42
CA GLU A 164 -0.79 -7.07 -28.72
C GLU A 164 -0.78 -5.91 -27.73
N ALA A 165 -0.60 -6.18 -26.43
CA ALA A 165 -0.52 -5.14 -25.41
C ALA A 165 0.71 -4.24 -25.61
N VAL A 166 1.86 -4.83 -25.98
CA VAL A 166 3.09 -4.08 -26.29
C VAL A 166 2.89 -3.22 -27.54
N ALA A 167 2.35 -3.79 -28.62
CA ALA A 167 2.09 -3.06 -29.86
C ALA A 167 1.13 -1.88 -29.64
N LEU A 168 0.07 -2.06 -28.84
CA LEU A 168 -0.86 -0.99 -28.50
C LEU A 168 -0.17 0.11 -27.65
N SER A 169 0.67 -0.28 -26.69
CA SER A 169 1.42 0.69 -25.88
C SER A 169 2.36 1.54 -26.73
N SER A 170 3.05 0.93 -27.71
CA SER A 170 3.90 1.67 -28.65
C SER A 170 3.08 2.61 -29.52
N ALA A 171 1.95 2.17 -30.07
CA ALA A 171 1.10 3.02 -30.91
C ALA A 171 0.57 4.26 -30.17
N VAL A 172 0.21 4.12 -28.89
CA VAL A 172 -0.21 5.27 -28.06
C VAL A 172 0.94 6.24 -27.82
N LEU A 173 2.15 5.75 -27.59
CA LEU A 173 3.34 6.59 -27.40
C LEU A 173 3.74 7.32 -28.68
N ASP A 174 3.63 6.68 -29.83
CA ASP A 174 3.95 7.27 -31.15
C ASP A 174 2.92 8.33 -31.60
N SER A 175 1.74 8.35 -30.98
CA SER A 175 0.66 9.31 -31.28
C SER A 175 0.84 10.67 -30.59
N TYR A 176 1.86 10.82 -29.72
CA TYR A 176 2.18 12.03 -28.96
C TYR A 176 3.56 12.57 -29.34
#